data_AF-A0A2D0S0P9-F1
#
_entry.id   AF-A0A2D0S0P9-F1
#
_cell.length_a   1.000
_cell.length_b   1.000
_cell.length_c   1.000
_cell.angle_alpha   90.00
_cell.angle_beta   90.00
_cell.angle_gamma   90.00
#
_symmetry.space_group_name_H-M   'P 1'
#
loop_
_entity.id
_entity.type
_entity.pdbx_description
1 polymer ?
#
loop_
_entity_poly.entity_id
_entity_poly.type
_entity_poly.pdbx_seq_one_letter_code
_entity_poly.pdbx_strand_id
1 'polypeptide(L)'
;MPVPAMKVDPKSLGTVQIMIGTVIFMFGIVTKDVVEIFVHSGVMYWGSLCFIISGALSTASVDHRHPGLVKSSLVMNMISAVAAIVAIVVFAVDLVRMPIELPSCNYQKEPGCIMSVHFGVLRGTFRVLLVFSVLEVCMSIWTFVLTLKSRGSTEATS
;
A
#
# COMPACT_ATOMS: atom_id res chain seq x y z
N MET A 1 -29.27 9.83 7.48
CA MET A 1 -28.47 9.83 8.72
C MET A 1 -27.07 10.29 8.38
N PRO A 2 -26.53 11.37 8.97
CA PRO A 2 -25.13 11.70 8.78
C PRO A 2 -24.31 10.63 9.50
N VAL A 3 -23.48 9.91 8.74
CA VAL A 3 -22.52 8.96 9.29
C VAL A 3 -21.66 9.71 10.32
N PRO A 4 -21.50 9.23 11.56
CA PRO A 4 -20.65 9.89 12.54
C PRO A 4 -19.26 10.00 11.93
N ALA A 5 -18.81 11.23 11.67
CA ALA A 5 -17.45 11.48 11.26
C ALA A 5 -16.56 11.01 12.42
N MET A 6 -15.95 9.82 12.27
CA MET A 6 -14.86 9.42 13.13
C MET A 6 -13.89 10.60 13.15
N LYS A 7 -13.59 11.13 14.35
CA LYS A 7 -12.53 12.11 14.55
C LYS A 7 -11.21 11.41 14.27
N VAL A 8 -10.92 11.18 12.99
CA VAL A 8 -9.66 10.62 12.56
C VAL A 8 -8.67 11.76 12.56
N ASP A 9 -7.69 11.70 13.45
CA ASP A 9 -6.60 12.65 13.45
C ASP A 9 -5.81 12.50 12.14
N PRO A 10 -5.64 13.58 11.35
CA PRO A 10 -4.92 13.51 10.08
C PRO A 10 -3.49 12.98 10.22
N LYS A 11 -2.88 13.13 11.43
CA LYS A 11 -1.60 12.51 11.78
C LYS A 11 -1.65 10.98 11.73
N SER A 12 -2.72 10.39 12.26
CA SER A 12 -2.89 8.93 12.28
C SER A 12 -2.97 8.37 10.85
N LEU A 13 -3.63 9.08 9.93
CA LEU A 13 -3.72 8.67 8.53
C LEU A 13 -2.33 8.56 7.88
N GLY A 14 -1.48 9.58 8.05
CA GLY A 14 -0.12 9.55 7.51
C GLY A 14 0.75 8.46 8.14
N THR A 15 0.58 8.18 9.44
CA THR A 15 1.28 7.05 10.10
C THR A 15 0.88 5.70 9.50
N VAL A 16 -0.41 5.48 9.23
CA VAL A 16 -0.87 4.23 8.59
C VAL A 16 -0.26 4.06 7.20
N GLN A 17 -0.15 5.16 6.43
CA GLN A 17 0.49 5.16 5.12
C GLN A 17 1.97 4.74 5.19
N ILE A 18 2.71 5.25 6.20
CA ILE A 18 4.09 4.84 6.48
C ILE A 18 4.16 3.34 6.83
N MET A 19 3.24 2.86 7.68
CA MET A 19 3.21 1.45 8.08
C MET A 19 2.96 0.54 6.87
N ILE A 20 1.99 0.88 6.01
CA ILE A 20 1.68 0.13 4.78
C ILE A 20 2.92 0.04 3.88
N GLY A 21 3.56 1.19 3.60
CA GLY A 21 4.77 1.23 2.79
C GLY A 21 5.90 0.39 3.39
N THR A 22 6.11 0.49 4.71
CA THR A 22 7.15 -0.28 5.41
C THR A 22 6.91 -1.79 5.33
N VAL A 23 5.67 -2.24 5.53
CA VAL A 23 5.31 -3.67 5.41
C VAL A 23 5.60 -4.18 4.00
N ILE A 24 5.15 -3.47 2.97
CA ILE A 24 5.36 -3.87 1.57
C ILE A 24 6.87 -3.91 1.24
N PHE A 25 7.64 -2.91 1.70
CA PHE A 25 9.08 -2.86 1.49
C PHE A 25 9.81 -4.06 2.14
N MET A 26 9.49 -4.36 3.40
CA MET A 26 10.11 -5.48 4.13
C MET A 26 9.79 -6.82 3.47
N PHE A 27 8.54 -7.02 3.02
CA PHE A 27 8.20 -8.21 2.25
C PHE A 27 8.99 -8.27 0.95
N GLY A 28 9.20 -7.13 0.27
CA GLY A 28 10.01 -7.08 -0.96
C GLY A 28 11.46 -7.50 -0.75
N ILE A 29 12.04 -7.22 0.43
CA ILE A 29 13.37 -7.71 0.81
C ILE A 29 13.33 -9.23 1.02
N VAL A 30 12.37 -9.73 1.80
CA VAL A 30 12.25 -11.15 2.15
C VAL A 30 11.97 -12.03 0.94
N THR A 31 11.18 -11.55 -0.03
CA THR A 31 10.79 -12.32 -1.21
C THR A 31 11.74 -12.18 -2.39
N LYS A 32 12.84 -11.40 -2.27
CA LYS A 32 13.74 -11.08 -3.40
C LYS A 32 14.34 -12.33 -4.06
N ASP A 33 14.70 -13.33 -3.26
CA ASP A 33 15.46 -14.51 -3.71
C ASP A 33 14.55 -15.68 -4.09
N VAL A 34 13.23 -15.56 -3.90
CA VAL A 34 12.29 -16.68 -4.04
C VAL A 34 11.54 -16.65 -5.38
N VAL A 35 11.41 -15.48 -6.01
CA VAL A 35 10.53 -15.35 -7.18
C VAL A 35 11.07 -14.36 -8.21
N GLU A 36 11.49 -14.88 -9.37
CA GLU A 36 12.11 -14.12 -10.47
C GLU A 36 11.21 -13.01 -11.06
N ILE A 37 9.88 -13.12 -10.93
CA ILE A 37 8.92 -12.16 -11.50
C ILE A 37 8.85 -10.84 -10.69
N PHE A 38 9.13 -10.88 -9.37
CA PHE A 38 9.09 -9.68 -8.50
C PHE A 38 10.21 -8.69 -8.79
N VAL A 39 11.34 -9.21 -9.29
CA VAL A 39 12.55 -8.45 -9.57
C VAL A 39 12.36 -7.54 -10.78
N HIS A 40 11.48 -7.88 -11.73
CA HIS A 40 11.36 -7.09 -12.97
C HIS A 40 10.52 -5.81 -12.81
N SER A 41 9.46 -5.83 -12.00
CA SER A 41 8.62 -4.63 -11.79
C SER A 41 9.18 -3.70 -10.72
N GLY A 42 9.87 -4.24 -9.71
CA GLY A 42 10.42 -3.47 -8.58
C GLY A 42 9.37 -2.70 -7.76
N VAL A 43 8.07 -2.94 -7.99
CA VAL A 43 6.95 -2.16 -7.41
C VAL A 43 6.92 -2.21 -5.89
N MET A 44 7.40 -3.31 -5.32
CA MET A 44 7.55 -3.47 -3.86
C MET A 44 8.66 -2.60 -3.26
N TYR A 45 9.53 -2.00 -4.07
CA TYR A 45 10.57 -1.07 -3.62
C TYR A 45 10.20 0.38 -3.92
N TRP A 46 9.99 0.72 -5.20
CA TRP A 46 9.71 2.12 -5.56
C TRP A 46 8.30 2.53 -5.12
N GLY A 47 7.31 1.63 -5.22
CA GLY A 47 5.94 1.90 -4.78
C GLY A 47 5.84 2.08 -3.27
N SER A 48 6.51 1.22 -2.49
CA SER A 48 6.57 1.37 -1.04
C SER A 48 7.28 2.65 -0.59
N LEU A 49 8.34 3.06 -1.29
CA LEU A 49 9.01 4.34 -1.01
C LEU A 49 8.06 5.51 -1.27
N CYS A 50 7.25 5.46 -2.32
CA CYS A 50 6.22 6.46 -2.56
C CYS A 50 5.21 6.53 -1.39
N PHE A 51 4.78 5.38 -0.85
CA PHE A 51 3.83 5.34 0.28
C PHE A 51 4.46 5.92 1.56
N ILE A 52 5.71 5.56 1.88
CA ILE A 52 6.43 6.08 3.05
C ILE A 52 6.61 7.59 2.95
N ILE A 53 7.08 8.09 1.80
CA ILE A 53 7.31 9.52 1.59
C ILE A 53 5.99 10.28 1.66
N SER A 54 4.93 9.78 1.01
CA SER A 54 3.60 10.40 1.09
C SER A 54 3.09 10.48 2.52
N GLY A 55 3.18 9.38 3.27
CA GLY A 55 2.77 9.33 4.66
C GLY A 55 3.57 10.28 5.55
N ALA A 56 4.89 10.36 5.37
CA ALA A 56 5.75 11.28 6.11
C ALA A 56 5.44 12.75 5.80
N LEU A 57 5.17 13.09 4.53
CA LEU A 57 4.73 14.45 4.18
C LEU A 57 3.34 14.76 4.74
N SER A 58 2.44 13.76 4.74
CA SER A 58 1.10 13.92 5.32
C SER A 58 1.17 14.20 6.81
N THR A 59 1.94 13.42 7.60
CA THR A 59 2.13 13.68 9.03
C THR A 59 2.81 15.03 9.29
N ALA A 60 3.88 15.33 8.56
CA ALA A 60 4.62 16.59 8.71
C ALA A 60 3.76 17.81 8.36
N SER A 61 2.86 17.72 7.38
CA SER A 61 1.96 18.82 7.01
C SER A 61 0.96 19.20 8.11
N VAL A 62 0.65 18.25 9.00
CA VAL A 62 -0.24 18.47 10.14
C VAL A 62 0.49 19.20 11.27
N ASP A 63 1.75 18.83 11.52
CA ASP A 63 2.63 19.47 12.49
C ASP A 63 3.10 20.85 12.04
N HIS A 64 3.37 21.00 10.75
CA HIS A 64 3.91 22.20 10.14
C HIS A 64 3.02 22.60 8.97
N ARG A 65 2.03 23.46 9.24
CA ARG A 65 1.05 23.96 8.26
C ARG A 65 1.66 24.98 7.27
N HIS A 66 2.83 24.68 6.70
CA HIS A 66 3.40 25.45 5.62
C HIS A 66 2.67 25.12 4.31
N PRO A 67 2.20 26.12 3.53
CA PRO A 67 1.46 25.89 2.30
C PRO A 67 2.24 25.06 1.27
N GLY A 68 3.58 25.19 1.25
CA GLY A 68 4.45 24.35 0.42
C GLY A 68 4.43 22.86 0.82
N LEU A 69 4.41 22.57 2.12
CA LEU A 69 4.42 21.20 2.65
C LEU A 69 3.07 20.52 2.42
N VAL A 70 1.96 21.25 2.60
CA VAL A 70 0.61 20.78 2.28
C VAL A 70 0.47 20.48 0.78
N LYS A 71 0.97 21.37 -0.09
CA LYS A 71 0.96 21.16 -1.54
C LYS A 71 1.80 19.95 -1.94
N SER A 72 2.98 19.80 -1.35
CA SER A 72 3.87 18.66 -1.61
C SER A 72 3.25 17.34 -1.15
N SER A 73 2.63 17.31 0.04
CA SER A 73 1.88 16.15 0.54
C SER A 73 0.76 15.75 -0.41
N LEU A 74 0.00 16.72 -0.94
CA LEU A 74 -1.08 16.45 -1.90
C LEU A 74 -0.56 15.82 -3.19
N VAL A 75 0.52 16.36 -3.75
CA VAL A 75 1.15 15.81 -4.97
C VAL A 75 1.67 14.39 -4.70
N MET A 76 2.36 14.20 -3.58
CA MET A 76 2.90 12.90 -3.23
C MET A 76 1.81 11.86 -2.98
N ASN A 77 0.67 12.27 -2.40
CA ASN A 77 -0.50 11.42 -2.20
C ASN A 77 -1.15 10.98 -3.52
N MET A 78 -1.09 11.80 -4.58
CA MET A 78 -1.52 11.37 -5.91
C MET A 78 -0.54 10.35 -6.51
N ILE A 79 0.77 10.58 -6.36
CA ILE A 79 1.81 9.66 -6.82
C ILE A 79 1.69 8.31 -6.09
N SER A 80 1.45 8.33 -4.78
CA SER A 80 1.24 7.12 -3.98
C SER A 80 -0.01 6.37 -4.43
N ALA A 81 -1.13 7.06 -4.72
CA ALA A 81 -2.33 6.42 -5.24
C ALA A 81 -2.08 5.71 -6.58
N VAL A 82 -1.35 6.35 -7.50
CA VAL A 82 -0.99 5.74 -8.79
C VAL A 82 -0.07 4.53 -8.58
N ALA A 83 0.95 4.65 -7.73
CA ALA A 83 1.84 3.55 -7.40
C ALA A 83 1.08 2.37 -6.75
N ALA A 84 0.07 2.65 -5.92
CA ALA A 84 -0.79 1.63 -5.32
C ALA A 84 -1.66 0.91 -6.35
N ILE A 85 -2.22 1.63 -7.32
CA ILE A 85 -2.97 1.00 -8.43
C ILE A 85 -2.04 0.08 -9.25
N VAL A 86 -0.82 0.53 -9.55
CA VAL A 86 0.17 -0.31 -10.24
C VAL A 86 0.50 -1.55 -9.41
N ALA A 87 0.72 -1.41 -8.10
CA ALA A 87 0.96 -2.53 -7.19
C ALA A 87 -0.20 -3.53 -7.17
N ILE A 88 -1.45 -3.04 -7.13
CA ILE A 88 -2.65 -3.91 -7.19
C ILE A 88 -2.66 -4.72 -8.49
N VAL A 89 -2.40 -4.09 -9.64
CA VAL A 89 -2.39 -4.79 -10.94
C VAL A 89 -1.29 -5.85 -10.97
N VAL A 90 -0.07 -5.51 -10.52
CA VAL A 90 1.05 -6.46 -10.47
C VAL A 90 0.72 -7.64 -9.55
N PHE A 91 0.32 -7.38 -8.31
CA PHE A 91 -0.02 -8.44 -7.35
C PHE A 91 -1.19 -9.31 -7.83
N ALA A 92 -2.20 -8.72 -8.49
CA ALA A 92 -3.32 -9.48 -9.06
C ALA A 92 -2.85 -10.40 -10.20
N VAL A 93 -2.01 -9.89 -11.09
CA VAL A 93 -1.43 -10.68 -12.19
C VAL A 93 -0.58 -11.82 -11.65
N ASP A 94 0.24 -11.58 -10.63
CA ASP A 94 1.06 -12.61 -9.99
C ASP A 94 0.20 -13.70 -9.35
N LEU A 95 -0.89 -13.32 -8.65
CA LEU A 95 -1.83 -14.28 -8.06
C LEU A 95 -2.50 -15.17 -9.11
N VAL A 96 -2.85 -14.62 -10.28
CA VAL A 96 -3.47 -15.37 -11.39
C VAL A 96 -2.46 -16.31 -12.04
N ARG A 97 -1.19 -15.91 -12.15
CA ARG A 97 -0.14 -16.74 -12.75
C ARG A 97 0.36 -17.85 -11.84
N MET A 98 0.21 -17.72 -10.52
CA MET A 98 0.61 -18.78 -9.60
C MET A 98 -0.31 -20.01 -9.72
N PRO A 99 0.22 -21.23 -9.82
CA PRO A 99 -0.56 -22.46 -9.90
C PRO A 99 -1.42 -22.69 -8.64
N ILE A 100 -2.62 -23.26 -8.81
CA ILE A 100 -3.64 -23.40 -7.75
C ILE A 100 -3.45 -24.64 -6.88
N GLU A 101 -2.68 -25.63 -7.33
CA GLU A 101 -2.68 -26.93 -6.69
C GLU A 101 -1.85 -26.96 -5.39
N LEU A 102 -2.56 -27.09 -4.27
CA LEU A 102 -2.05 -27.80 -3.09
C LEU A 102 -2.53 -29.25 -3.24
N PRO A 103 -1.74 -30.17 -3.84
CA PRO A 103 -2.01 -31.58 -3.64
C PRO A 103 -1.90 -31.86 -2.13
N SER A 104 -2.65 -32.85 -1.64
CA SER A 104 -2.54 -33.29 -0.26
C SER A 104 -1.11 -33.82 -0.04
N CYS A 105 -0.27 -32.97 0.52
CA CYS A 105 1.16 -33.08 0.40
C CYS A 105 1.71 -33.92 1.55
N ASN A 106 2.09 -35.17 1.27
CA ASN A 106 2.65 -36.04 2.30
C ASN A 106 4.16 -35.83 2.37
N TYR A 107 4.60 -35.03 3.34
CA TYR A 107 6.00 -34.64 3.59
C TYR A 107 6.98 -35.83 3.60
N GLN A 108 6.48 -37.03 3.87
CA GLN A 108 7.28 -38.24 4.02
C GLN A 108 7.61 -38.95 2.70
N LYS A 109 6.99 -38.59 1.57
CA LYS A 109 7.17 -39.30 0.28
C LYS A 109 7.69 -38.48 -0.89
N GLU A 110 7.57 -37.14 -0.89
CA GLU A 110 7.88 -36.34 -2.09
C GLU A 110 8.66 -35.04 -1.79
N PRO A 111 9.89 -34.88 -2.32
CA PRO A 111 10.69 -33.66 -2.12
C PRO A 111 10.08 -32.40 -2.76
N GLY A 112 9.14 -32.54 -3.70
CA GLY A 112 8.38 -31.43 -4.29
C GLY A 112 7.46 -30.70 -3.30
N CYS A 113 7.23 -31.28 -2.11
CA CYS A 113 6.29 -30.74 -1.14
C CYS A 113 6.73 -29.40 -0.53
N ILE A 114 8.04 -29.21 -0.33
CA ILE A 114 8.61 -27.94 0.15
C ILE A 114 8.28 -26.80 -0.82
N MET A 115 8.35 -27.07 -2.13
CA MET A 115 8.03 -26.08 -3.16
C MET A 115 6.54 -25.67 -3.11
N SER A 116 5.63 -26.63 -2.91
CA SER A 116 4.19 -26.36 -2.79
C SER A 116 3.85 -25.49 -1.57
N VAL A 117 4.48 -25.75 -0.41
CA VAL A 117 4.33 -24.91 0.79
C VAL A 117 4.85 -23.49 0.53
N HIS A 118 6.00 -23.35 -0.13
CA HIS A 118 6.54 -22.04 -0.52
C HIS A 118 5.58 -21.26 -1.43
N PHE A 119 5.01 -21.88 -2.46
CA PHE A 119 4.01 -21.26 -3.32
C PHE A 119 2.73 -20.88 -2.56
N GLY A 120 2.29 -21.71 -1.62
CA GLY A 120 1.15 -21.43 -0.74
C GLY A 120 1.38 -20.19 0.13
N VAL A 121 2.55 -20.09 0.75
CA VAL A 121 2.95 -18.92 1.57
C VAL A 121 3.04 -17.67 0.70
N LEU A 122 3.72 -17.73 -0.44
CA LEU A 122 3.85 -16.60 -1.38
C LEU A 122 2.49 -16.09 -1.86
N ARG A 123 1.59 -17.00 -2.27
CA ARG A 123 0.22 -16.66 -2.64
C ARG A 123 -0.55 -16.02 -1.49
N GLY A 124 -0.35 -16.49 -0.26
CA GLY A 124 -0.88 -15.85 0.95
C GLY A 124 -0.37 -14.43 1.09
N THR A 125 0.94 -14.23 0.96
CA THR A 125 1.59 -12.93 1.03
C THR A 125 1.07 -11.96 -0.02
N PHE A 126 0.95 -12.34 -1.29
CA PHE A 126 0.44 -11.43 -2.33
C PHE A 126 -1.02 -11.01 -2.11
N ARG A 127 -1.84 -11.88 -1.54
CA ARG A 127 -3.20 -11.50 -1.14
C ARG A 127 -3.19 -10.43 -0.05
N VAL A 128 -2.33 -10.58 0.96
CA VAL A 128 -2.20 -9.59 2.05
C VAL A 128 -1.65 -8.26 1.52
N LEU A 129 -0.62 -8.30 0.67
CA LEU A 129 -0.05 -7.09 0.06
C LEU A 129 -1.06 -6.37 -0.83
N LEU A 130 -1.88 -7.09 -1.59
CA LEU A 130 -2.96 -6.52 -2.39
C LEU A 130 -3.97 -5.78 -1.51
N VAL A 131 -4.36 -6.36 -0.37
CA VAL A 131 -5.24 -5.68 0.59
C VAL A 131 -4.60 -4.39 1.10
N PHE A 132 -3.31 -4.41 1.46
CA PHE A 132 -2.60 -3.20 1.88
C PHE A 132 -2.53 -2.13 0.78
N SER A 133 -2.33 -2.51 -0.48
CA SER A 133 -2.36 -1.55 -1.60
C SER A 133 -3.76 -0.99 -1.86
N VAL A 134 -4.83 -1.77 -1.66
CA VAL A 134 -6.20 -1.25 -1.71
C VAL A 134 -6.44 -0.25 -0.58
N LEU A 135 -5.99 -0.55 0.63
CA LEU A 135 -6.07 0.38 1.77
C LEU A 135 -5.36 1.69 1.46
N GLU A 136 -4.17 1.65 0.84
CA GLU A 136 -3.44 2.85 0.40
C GLU A 136 -4.29 3.73 -0.52
N VAL A 137 -4.95 3.15 -1.53
CA VAL A 137 -5.85 3.90 -2.44
C VAL A 137 -7.00 4.54 -1.66
N CYS A 138 -7.64 3.79 -0.74
CA CYS A 138 -8.71 4.33 0.11
C CYS A 138 -8.22 5.51 0.95
N MET A 139 -7.03 5.41 1.52
CA MET A 139 -6.42 6.47 2.34
C MET A 139 -6.08 7.69 1.50
N SER A 140 -5.58 7.50 0.28
CA SER A 140 -5.31 8.61 -0.64
C SER A 140 -6.58 9.35 -1.05
N ILE A 141 -7.68 8.64 -1.30
CA ILE A 141 -8.99 9.24 -1.59
C ILE A 141 -9.48 10.04 -0.37
N TRP A 142 -9.37 9.46 0.84
CA TRP A 142 -9.80 10.12 2.07
C TRP A 142 -9.06 11.45 2.30
N THR A 143 -7.73 11.43 2.17
CA THR A 143 -6.87 12.62 2.30
C THR A 143 -7.22 13.68 1.27
N PHE A 144 -7.50 13.28 0.02
CA PHE A 144 -7.92 14.19 -1.04
C PHE A 144 -9.27 14.86 -0.71
N VAL A 145 -10.27 14.07 -0.30
CA VAL A 145 -11.60 14.57 0.08
C VAL A 145 -11.53 15.54 1.27
N LEU A 146 -10.75 15.20 2.31
CA LEU A 146 -10.55 16.09 3.46
C LEU A 146 -9.91 17.42 3.05
N THR A 147 -8.93 17.38 2.13
CA THR A 147 -8.26 18.58 1.63
C THR A 147 -9.18 19.44 0.77
N LEU A 148 -10.05 18.85 -0.05
CA LEU A 148 -11.06 19.62 -0.79
C LEU A 148 -12.07 20.28 0.15
N LYS A 149 -12.53 19.55 1.16
CA LYS A 149 -13.48 20.07 2.15
C LYS A 149 -12.90 21.26 2.91
N SER A 150 -11.62 21.23 3.29
CA SER A 150 -10.98 22.34 4.00
C SER A 150 -10.82 23.59 3.13
N ARG A 151 -10.58 23.43 1.82
CA ARG A 151 -10.50 24.57 0.87
C ARG A 151 -11.85 25.26 0.70
N GLY A 152 -12.93 24.51 0.51
CA GLY A 152 -14.29 25.06 0.37
C GLY A 152 -14.77 25.84 1.60
N SER A 153 -14.38 25.42 2.80
CA SER A 153 -14.65 26.20 4.03
C SER A 153 -13.88 27.53 4.09
N THR A 154 -12.72 27.62 3.45
CA THR A 154 -11.89 28.84 3.50
C THR A 154 -12.45 29.93 2.57
N GLU A 155 -12.99 29.54 1.40
CA GLU A 155 -13.61 30.47 0.45
C GLU A 155 -14.99 30.98 0.91
N ALA A 156 -15.73 30.23 1.72
CA ALA A 156 -17.05 30.64 2.23
C ALA A 156 -17.01 31.66 3.39
N THR A 157 -15.82 32.03 3.87
CA THR A 157 -15.64 32.96 5.01
C THR A 157 -14.94 34.26 4.63
N SER A 158 -14.63 34.47 3.33
CA SER A 158 -14.06 35.69 2.76
C SER A 158 -15.09 36.41 1.91
#